data_AF-A0A536M7Q2-F1
#
_entry.id   AF-A0A536M7Q2-F1
#
_cell.length_a   1.000
_cell.length_b   1.000
_cell.length_c   1.000
_cell.angle_alpha   90.00
_cell.angle_beta   90.00
_cell.angle_gamma   90.00
#
_symmetry.space_group_name_H-M   'P 1'
#
loop_
_entity.id
_entity.type
_entity.pdbx_description
1 polymer ?
#
loop_
_entity_poly.entity_id
_entity_poly.type
_entity_poly.pdbx_seq_one_letter_code
_entity_poly.pdbx_strand_id
1 'polypeptide(L)'
;MHLLLIYAVGAQGSIIARPWHLGYLDVWIWSLHAQPTQPLDLVRQSIVNFFGPFLAAVPFAVLLWYVREPIALAALIANVVILVFYAIIELGDLLLEQVWNTDVSLLTTPEFNYGVPLLVIVVSGLTLSVISAIRERGQSIPE
;
A
#
# COMPACT_ATOMS: atom_id res chain seq x y z
N MET A 1 8.54 5.19 5.29
CA MET A 1 9.41 5.65 4.19
C MET A 1 9.18 7.11 3.83
N HIS A 2 7.95 7.62 3.80
CA HIS A 2 7.65 9.04 3.53
C HIS A 2 8.50 10.05 4.30
N LEU A 3 8.65 9.89 5.63
CA LEU A 3 9.45 10.84 6.43
C LEU A 3 10.89 10.95 5.91
N LEU A 4 11.52 9.82 5.58
CA LEU A 4 12.88 9.82 5.03
C LEU A 4 12.92 10.53 3.67
N LEU A 5 11.92 10.32 2.82
CA LEU A 5 11.85 11.00 1.53
C LEU A 5 11.60 12.50 1.65
N ILE A 6 10.78 12.93 2.61
CA ILE A 6 10.57 14.36 2.92
C ILE A 6 11.92 15.01 3.24
N TYR A 7 12.74 14.38 4.09
CA TYR A 7 14.09 14.86 4.36
C TYR A 7 15.00 14.78 3.13
N ALA A 8 14.90 13.71 2.33
CA ALA A 8 15.73 13.53 1.13
C ALA A 8 15.47 14.59 0.05
N VAL A 9 14.23 15.09 -0.08
CA VAL A 9 13.88 16.20 -0.97
C VAL A 9 14.19 17.59 -0.36
N GLY A 10 14.90 17.63 0.77
CA GLY A 10 15.37 18.85 1.42
C GLY A 10 14.31 19.57 2.27
N ALA A 11 13.24 18.89 2.66
CA ALA A 11 12.19 19.45 3.52
C ALA A 11 12.26 18.91 4.95
N GLN A 12 11.52 19.54 5.85
CA GLN A 12 11.35 19.06 7.23
C GLN A 12 10.02 18.34 7.35
N GLY A 13 10.00 17.18 8.00
CA GLY A 13 8.79 16.41 8.23
C GLY A 13 8.59 16.04 9.69
N SER A 14 7.37 15.62 10.00
CA SER A 14 7.00 15.08 11.30
C SER A 14 6.04 13.91 11.13
N ILE A 15 6.03 13.00 12.11
CA ILE A 15 4.98 12.00 12.23
C ILE A 15 3.91 12.59 13.14
N ILE A 16 2.67 12.54 12.68
CA ILE A 16 1.52 12.99 13.43
C ILE A 16 0.49 11.88 13.52
N ALA A 17 -0.25 11.87 14.62
CA ALA A 17 -1.45 11.06 14.76
C ALA A 17 -2.66 11.88 14.32
N ARG A 18 -3.40 11.41 13.32
CA ARG A 18 -4.66 12.01 12.89
C ARG A 18 -5.83 11.06 13.18
N PRO A 19 -6.94 11.58 13.69
CA PRO A 19 -8.16 10.79 13.78
C PRO A 19 -8.76 10.64 12.37
N TRP A 20 -9.22 9.44 12.04
CA TRP A 20 -9.84 9.11 10.75
C TRP A 20 -11.22 8.51 11.04
N HIS A 21 -12.27 9.15 10.55
CA HIS A 21 -13.64 8.72 10.75
C HIS A 21 -14.03 7.70 9.69
N LEU A 22 -14.67 6.61 10.11
CA LEU A 22 -15.28 5.65 9.20
C LEU A 22 -16.64 6.22 8.74
N GLY A 23 -16.89 6.22 7.44
CA GLY A 23 -18.15 6.65 6.85
C GLY A 23 -19.31 5.66 7.08
N TYR A 24 -19.06 4.34 7.12
CA TYR A 24 -20.13 3.35 7.31
C TYR A 24 -20.49 3.07 8.76
N LEU A 25 -19.59 3.34 9.69
CA LEU A 25 -19.76 3.12 11.13
C LEU A 25 -19.33 4.38 11.84
N ASP A 26 -20.10 4.87 12.81
CA ASP A 26 -19.74 6.07 13.57
C ASP A 26 -18.61 5.78 14.58
N VAL A 27 -17.42 5.51 14.07
CA VAL A 27 -16.24 5.07 14.78
C VAL A 27 -15.03 5.80 14.22
N TRP A 28 -14.10 6.14 15.11
CA TRP A 28 -12.85 6.79 14.77
C TRP A 28 -11.68 5.83 14.97
N ILE A 29 -10.74 5.85 14.03
CA ILE A 29 -9.46 5.14 14.14
C ILE A 29 -8.32 6.15 14.10
N TRP A 30 -7.20 5.82 14.73
CA TRP A 30 -6.00 6.65 14.70
C TRP A 30 -5.08 6.22 13.57
N SER A 31 -4.71 7.18 12.71
CA SER A 31 -3.73 6.99 11.65
C SER A 31 -2.44 7.72 11.99
N LEU A 32 -1.30 7.05 11.79
CA LEU A 32 0.01 7.69 11.84
C LEU A 32 0.40 8.10 10.43
N HIS A 33 0.63 9.40 10.23
CA HIS A 33 0.97 9.94 8.93
C HIS A 33 2.23 10.79 9.03
N ALA A 34 3.15 10.60 8.08
CA ALA A 34 4.32 11.46 7.94
C ALA A 34 3.97 12.61 7.01
N GLN A 35 4.02 13.84 7.51
CA GLN A 35 3.69 15.04 6.75
C GLN A 35 4.85 16.02 6.74
N PRO A 36 5.01 16.82 5.67
CA PRO A 36 5.95 17.93 5.67
C PRO A 36 5.45 19.07 6.58
N THR A 37 6.38 19.80 7.19
CA THR A 37 6.09 20.91 8.10
C THR A 37 5.64 22.15 7.35
N GLN A 38 6.03 22.25 6.07
CA GLN A 38 5.62 23.26 5.12
C GLN A 38 5.09 22.57 3.87
N PRO A 39 4.12 23.15 3.14
CA PRO A 39 3.67 22.60 1.88
C PRO A 39 4.84 22.39 0.92
N LEU A 40 4.86 21.23 0.25
CA LEU A 40 5.83 20.93 -0.78
C LEU A 40 5.31 21.43 -2.13
N ASP A 41 6.21 21.76 -3.05
CA ASP A 41 5.82 21.93 -4.44
C ASP A 41 5.36 20.59 -5.04
N LEU A 42 4.61 20.67 -6.15
CA LEU A 42 4.00 19.52 -6.81
C LEU A 42 5.03 18.43 -7.14
N VAL A 43 6.23 18.79 -7.58
CA VAL A 43 7.26 17.82 -7.98
C VAL A 43 7.76 17.07 -6.76
N ARG A 44 8.13 17.78 -5.69
CA ARG A 44 8.59 17.16 -4.45
C ARG A 44 7.50 16.31 -3.81
N GLN A 45 6.26 16.77 -3.81
CA GLN A 45 5.14 16.01 -3.26
C GLN A 45 4.84 14.76 -4.08
N SER A 46 4.92 14.84 -5.42
CA SER A 46 4.78 13.68 -6.30
C SER A 46 5.86 12.63 -6.03
N ILE A 47 7.11 13.06 -5.83
CA ILE A 47 8.21 12.16 -5.45
C ILE A 47 7.91 11.48 -4.12
N VAL A 48 7.53 12.23 -3.09
CA VAL A 48 7.27 11.68 -1.75
C VAL A 48 6.09 10.70 -1.76
N ASN A 49 4.97 11.08 -2.37
CA ASN A 49 3.74 10.28 -2.41
C ASN A 49 3.90 8.98 -3.22
N PHE A 50 4.60 9.03 -4.35
CA PHE A 50 4.84 7.83 -5.15
C PHE A 50 5.92 6.95 -4.53
N PHE A 51 7.11 7.52 -4.28
CA PHE A 51 8.27 6.74 -3.84
C PHE A 51 8.17 6.30 -2.38
N GLY A 52 7.35 6.94 -1.54
CA GLY A 52 7.14 6.55 -0.15
C GLY A 52 6.73 5.08 -0.04
N PRO A 53 5.54 4.69 -0.54
CA PRO A 53 5.10 3.30 -0.54
C PRO A 53 5.87 2.45 -1.57
N PHE A 54 6.24 2.97 -2.74
CA PHE A 54 6.97 2.19 -3.75
C PHE A 54 8.33 1.68 -3.25
N LEU A 55 9.14 2.53 -2.62
CA LEU A 55 10.43 2.10 -2.05
C LEU A 55 10.25 1.17 -0.85
N ALA A 56 9.14 1.30 -0.11
CA ALA A 56 8.80 0.34 0.94
C ALA A 56 8.50 -1.06 0.35
N ALA A 57 8.00 -1.15 -0.89
CA ALA A 57 7.69 -2.41 -1.55
C ALA A 57 8.95 -3.17 -1.99
N VAL A 58 10.03 -2.46 -2.34
CA VAL A 58 11.28 -3.04 -2.87
C VAL A 58 11.83 -4.19 -2.02
N PRO A 59 12.05 -4.07 -0.69
CA PRO A 59 12.58 -5.18 0.10
C PRO A 59 11.66 -6.41 0.07
N PHE A 60 10.34 -6.24 0.10
CA PHE A 60 9.40 -7.36 -0.01
C PHE A 60 9.44 -8.00 -1.39
N ALA A 61 9.55 -7.20 -2.44
CA ALA A 61 9.69 -7.69 -3.81
C ALA A 61 10.97 -8.50 -4.02
N VAL A 62 12.09 -8.08 -3.41
CA VAL A 62 13.34 -8.84 -3.43
C VAL A 62 13.18 -10.20 -2.74
N LEU A 63 12.46 -10.25 -1.62
CA LEU A 63 12.23 -11.51 -0.88
C LEU A 63 11.42 -12.54 -1.68
N LEU A 64 10.63 -12.12 -2.67
CA LEU A 64 9.87 -13.04 -3.54
C LEU A 64 10.76 -14.00 -4.34
N TRP A 65 12.03 -13.68 -4.56
CA TRP A 65 12.97 -14.61 -5.21
C TRP A 65 13.35 -15.80 -4.32
N TYR A 66 13.27 -15.64 -3.00
CA TYR A 66 13.77 -16.60 -2.02
C TYR A 66 12.65 -17.36 -1.31
N VAL A 67 11.55 -16.70 -1.00
CA VAL A 67 10.45 -17.32 -0.25
C VAL A 67 9.59 -18.18 -1.17
N ARG A 68 9.49 -19.47 -0.82
CA ARG A 68 8.71 -20.46 -1.57
C ARG A 68 7.61 -21.12 -0.74
N GLU A 69 7.62 -20.93 0.58
CA GLU A 69 6.55 -21.38 1.46
C GLU A 69 5.26 -20.64 1.08
N PRO A 70 4.15 -21.35 0.79
CA PRO A 70 3.00 -20.79 0.10
C PRO A 70 2.30 -19.67 0.88
N ILE A 71 2.22 -19.77 2.21
CA ILE A 71 1.56 -18.76 3.04
C ILE A 71 2.42 -17.49 3.09
N ALA A 72 3.71 -17.62 3.39
CA ALA A 72 4.64 -16.50 3.38
C ALA A 72 4.75 -15.84 2.00
N LEU A 73 4.72 -16.64 0.92
CA LEU A 73 4.68 -16.13 -0.44
C LEU A 73 3.42 -15.32 -0.70
N ALA A 74 2.23 -15.81 -0.29
CA ALA A 74 0.98 -15.09 -0.41
C ALA A 74 1.02 -13.75 0.35
N ALA A 75 1.53 -13.77 1.58
CA ALA A 75 1.69 -12.58 2.39
C ALA A 75 2.64 -11.56 1.74
N LEU A 76 3.78 -12.00 1.19
CA LEU A 76 4.73 -11.13 0.49
C LEU A 76 4.12 -10.52 -0.78
N ILE A 77 3.45 -11.33 -1.60
CA ILE A 77 2.77 -10.84 -2.81
C ILE A 77 1.73 -9.78 -2.43
N ALA A 78 0.89 -10.07 -1.44
CA ALA A 78 -0.13 -9.14 -0.97
C ALA A 78 0.49 -7.82 -0.51
N ASN A 79 1.55 -7.86 0.31
CA ASN A 79 2.25 -6.65 0.77
C ASN A 79 2.81 -5.82 -0.40
N VAL A 80 3.46 -6.46 -1.37
CA VAL A 80 4.00 -5.78 -2.56
C VAL A 80 2.87 -5.11 -3.36
N VAL A 81 1.79 -5.84 -3.63
CA VAL A 81 0.64 -5.33 -4.39
C VAL A 81 -0.02 -4.16 -3.67
N ILE A 82 -0.21 -4.26 -2.36
CA ILE A 82 -0.80 -3.19 -1.53
C ILE A 82 0.07 -1.93 -1.56
N LEU A 83 1.39 -2.07 -1.43
CA LEU A 83 2.30 -0.92 -1.46
C LEU A 83 2.36 -0.28 -2.85
N VAL A 84 2.33 -1.08 -3.92
CA VAL A 84 2.22 -0.55 -5.30
C VAL A 84 0.88 0.16 -5.51
N PHE A 85 -0.21 -0.40 -4.99
CA PHE A 85 -1.52 0.26 -5.00
C PHE A 85 -1.47 1.62 -4.30
N TYR A 86 -0.91 1.71 -3.09
CA TYR A 86 -0.74 2.98 -2.39
C TYR A 86 0.12 3.98 -3.19
N ALA A 87 1.22 3.52 -3.81
CA ALA A 87 2.06 4.38 -4.65
C ALA A 87 1.27 5.03 -5.80
N ILE A 88 0.39 4.25 -6.42
CA ILE A 88 -0.42 4.71 -7.55
C ILE A 88 -1.49 5.69 -7.06
N ILE A 89 -2.24 5.35 -6.01
CA ILE A 89 -3.36 6.19 -5.57
C ILE A 89 -2.86 7.47 -4.90
N GLU A 90 -1.78 7.45 -4.12
CA GLU A 90 -1.26 8.66 -3.45
C GLU A 90 -0.72 9.67 -4.46
N LEU A 91 -0.13 9.20 -5.56
CA LEU A 91 0.25 10.07 -6.68
C LEU A 91 -0.98 10.50 -7.48
N GLY A 92 -1.88 9.57 -7.77
CA GLY A 92 -3.10 9.84 -8.54
C GLY A 92 -3.99 10.88 -7.89
N ASP A 93 -4.24 10.76 -6.59
CA ASP A 93 -5.03 11.71 -5.79
C ASP A 93 -4.42 13.12 -5.83
N LEU A 94 -3.11 13.22 -5.60
CA LEU A 94 -2.37 14.49 -5.71
C LEU A 94 -2.52 15.13 -7.09
N LEU A 95 -2.36 14.34 -8.16
CA LEU A 95 -2.45 14.86 -9.53
C LEU A 95 -3.89 15.26 -9.87
N LEU A 96 -4.88 14.47 -9.48
CA LEU A 96 -6.30 14.79 -9.69
C LEU A 96 -6.66 16.10 -9.00
N GLU A 97 -6.22 16.29 -7.76
CA GLU A 97 -6.47 17.52 -7.00
C GLU A 97 -5.70 18.71 -7.58
N GLN A 98 -4.38 18.60 -7.75
CA GLN A 98 -3.52 19.75 -8.04
C GLN A 98 -3.41 20.11 -9.54
N VAL A 99 -3.65 19.14 -10.44
CA VAL A 99 -3.56 19.34 -11.90
C VAL A 99 -4.94 19.42 -12.54
N TRP A 100 -5.86 18.55 -12.13
CA TRP A 100 -7.22 18.48 -12.69
C TRP A 100 -8.28 19.16 -11.82
N ASN A 101 -7.92 19.75 -10.66
CA ASN A 101 -8.84 20.41 -9.74
C ASN A 101 -10.07 19.56 -9.42
N THR A 102 -9.86 18.24 -9.30
CA THR A 102 -10.90 17.24 -9.08
C THR A 102 -10.62 16.55 -7.75
N ASP A 103 -11.48 16.80 -6.76
CA ASP A 103 -11.43 16.12 -5.47
C ASP A 103 -12.18 14.78 -5.56
N VAL A 104 -11.45 13.68 -5.36
CA VAL A 104 -12.00 12.33 -5.31
C VAL A 104 -11.84 11.77 -3.90
N SER A 105 -12.60 12.34 -2.96
CA SER A 105 -12.66 11.92 -1.55
C SER A 105 -12.71 10.40 -1.30
N LEU A 106 -13.28 9.60 -2.23
CA LEU A 106 -13.27 8.14 -2.13
C LEU A 106 -11.85 7.57 -1.94
N LEU A 107 -10.85 8.10 -2.64
CA LEU A 107 -9.46 7.63 -2.59
C LEU A 107 -8.82 7.83 -1.21
N THR A 108 -9.38 8.71 -0.38
CA THR A 108 -8.89 9.04 0.97
C THR A 108 -9.83 8.57 2.08
N THR A 109 -10.91 7.84 1.74
CA THR A 109 -11.75 7.20 2.76
C THR A 109 -11.04 6.01 3.41
N PRO A 110 -11.19 5.80 4.72
CA PRO A 110 -10.61 4.62 5.35
C PRO A 110 -11.14 3.32 4.73
N GLU A 111 -12.41 3.26 4.34
CA GLU A 111 -13.00 2.03 3.81
C GLU A 111 -12.41 1.61 2.47
N PHE A 112 -12.11 2.55 1.60
CA PHE A 112 -11.38 2.25 0.38
C PHE A 112 -9.93 1.85 0.71
N ASN A 113 -9.28 2.62 1.59
CA ASN A 113 -7.88 2.42 1.97
C ASN A 113 -7.62 1.14 2.78
N TYR A 114 -8.60 0.57 3.47
CA TYR A 114 -8.48 -0.72 4.18
C TYR A 114 -9.18 -1.86 3.42
N GLY A 115 -10.28 -1.57 2.73
CA GLY A 115 -11.06 -2.56 1.99
C GLY A 115 -10.33 -3.13 0.79
N VAL A 116 -9.66 -2.28 0.00
CA VAL A 116 -8.86 -2.76 -1.15
C VAL A 116 -7.70 -3.65 -0.68
N PRO A 117 -6.88 -3.26 0.32
CA PRO A 117 -5.86 -4.15 0.87
C PRO A 117 -6.40 -5.46 1.43
N LEU A 118 -7.53 -5.42 2.14
CA LEU A 118 -8.17 -6.63 2.65
C LEU A 118 -8.56 -7.58 1.49
N LEU A 119 -9.13 -7.04 0.43
CA LEU A 119 -9.45 -7.82 -0.77
C LEU A 119 -8.20 -8.43 -1.39
N VAL A 120 -7.11 -7.67 -1.51
CA VAL A 120 -5.82 -8.17 -2.03
C VAL A 120 -5.29 -9.32 -1.17
N ILE A 121 -5.36 -9.22 0.16
CA ILE A 121 -4.93 -10.28 1.08
C ILE A 121 -5.77 -11.54 0.86
N VAL A 122 -7.09 -11.41 0.84
CA VAL A 122 -8.02 -12.54 0.67
C VAL A 122 -7.79 -13.23 -0.67
N VAL A 123 -7.73 -12.48 -1.76
CA VAL A 123 -7.51 -13.02 -3.10
C VAL A 123 -6.15 -13.72 -3.19
N SER A 124 -5.08 -13.08 -2.71
CA SER A 124 -3.72 -13.67 -2.76
C SER A 124 -3.66 -14.99 -1.98
N GLY A 125 -4.25 -15.04 -0.78
CA GLY A 125 -4.32 -16.24 0.05
C GLY A 125 -5.15 -17.36 -0.58
N LEU A 126 -6.32 -17.03 -1.14
CA LEU A 126 -7.18 -18.00 -1.82
C LEU A 126 -6.52 -18.58 -3.07
N THR A 127 -5.96 -17.73 -3.93
CA THR A 127 -5.30 -18.16 -5.17
C THR A 127 -4.16 -19.13 -4.88
N LEU A 128 -3.28 -18.82 -3.93
CA LEU A 128 -2.15 -19.70 -3.62
C LEU A 128 -2.57 -20.97 -2.88
N SER A 129 -3.61 -20.92 -2.06
CA SER A 129 -4.17 -22.11 -1.42
C SER A 129 -4.76 -23.08 -2.46
N VAL A 130 -5.49 -22.55 -3.45
CA VAL A 130 -6.04 -23.36 -4.57
C VAL A 130 -4.92 -23.96 -5.42
N ILE A 131 -3.90 -23.17 -5.78
CA ILE A 131 -2.76 -23.66 -6.56
C ILE A 131 -2.01 -24.77 -5.81
N SER A 132 -1.75 -24.58 -4.52
CA SER A 132 -1.09 -25.58 -3.68
C SER A 132 -1.89 -26.89 -3.61
N ALA A 133 -3.20 -26.81 -3.37
CA ALA A 133 -4.07 -27.98 -3.31
C ALA A 133 -4.14 -28.75 -4.64
N ILE A 134 -4.15 -28.05 -5.77
CA ILE A 134 -4.10 -28.69 -7.11
C ILE A 134 -2.76 -29.39 -7.31
N ARG A 135 -1.65 -28.75 -6.92
CA ARG A 135 -0.31 -29.32 -7.07
C ARG A 135 -0.11 -30.57 -6.22
N GLU A 136 -0.62 -30.58 -4.98
CA GLU A 136 -0.60 -31.76 -4.10
C GLU A 136 -1.43 -32.92 -4.68
N ARG A 137 -2.61 -32.64 -5.25
CA ARG A 137 -3.44 -33.68 -5.90
C ARG A 137 -2.82 -34.23 -7.18
N GLY A 138 -2.02 -33.46 -7.89
CA GLY A 138 -1.31 -33.89 -9.11
C GLY A 138 -0.09 -34.78 -8.84
N GLN A 139 0.40 -34.84 -7.59
CA GLN A 139 1.47 -35.74 -7.16
C GLN A 139 0.89 -37.02 -6.56
N SER A 140 0.16 -37.81 -7.36
CA SER A 140 -0.16 -39.19 -6.99
C SER A 140 1.14 -40.03 -6.97
N ILE A 141 1.34 -40.73 -5.86
CA ILE A 141 2.47 -41.60 -5.50
C ILE A 141 2.90 -42.49 -6.69
N PRO A 142 4.19 -42.52 -7.08
CA PRO A 142 4.69 -43.60 -7.93
C PRO A 142 4.71 -44.90 -7.12
N GLU A 143 4.02 -45.93 -7.63
CA GLU A 143 4.17 -47.33 -7.17
C GLU A 143 5.60 -47.86 -7.39
#